data_AF-A0A934DGK2-F1
#
_entry.id   AF-A0A934DGK2-F1
#
_cell.length_a   1.000
_cell.length_b   1.000
_cell.length_c   1.000
_cell.angle_alpha   90.00
_cell.angle_beta   90.00
_cell.angle_gamma   90.00
#
_symmetry.space_group_name_H-M   'P 1'
#
loop_
_entity.id
_entity.type
_entity.pdbx_description
1 polymer ?
#
loop_
_entity_poly.entity_id
_entity_poly.type
_entity_poly.pdbx_seq_one_letter_code
_entity_poly.pdbx_strand_id
1 'polypeptide(L)'
;MIPEDVKHFVARRFTDSEQEEALALLGAATIHDGSAADERLLRCAVVASGGSIKRLRMQIKTLKHDFRDVIVEGEYIPIGLELVRIRNLSEPIPDDNTD
;
A
#
# COMPACT_ATOMS: atom_id res chain seq x y z
N MET A 1 -13.29 -4.92 0.04
CA MET A 1 -13.46 -4.24 -1.26
C MET A 1 -12.25 -3.34 -1.45
N ILE A 2 -11.63 -3.31 -2.64
CA ILE A 2 -10.44 -2.47 -2.87
C ILE A 2 -10.93 -1.04 -3.16
N PRO A 3 -10.42 0.00 -2.46
CA PRO A 3 -10.75 1.40 -2.73
C PRO A 3 -10.41 1.85 -4.15
N GLU A 4 -11.19 2.76 -4.74
CA GLU A 4 -10.93 3.26 -6.10
C GLU A 4 -9.59 3.98 -6.23
N ASP A 5 -9.18 4.76 -5.21
CA ASP A 5 -7.88 5.44 -5.18
C ASP A 5 -6.71 4.45 -5.24
N VAL A 6 -6.86 3.28 -4.60
CA VAL A 6 -5.89 2.18 -4.68
C VAL A 6 -5.85 1.59 -6.09
N LYS A 7 -7.01 1.40 -6.74
CA LYS A 7 -7.06 0.90 -8.12
C LYS A 7 -6.40 1.88 -9.10
N HIS A 8 -6.67 3.18 -8.96
CA HIS A 8 -6.03 4.23 -9.76
C HIS A 8 -4.52 4.26 -9.52
N PHE A 9 -4.06 4.11 -8.28
CA PHE A 9 -2.63 4.03 -7.99
C PHE A 9 -1.99 2.80 -8.65
N VAL A 10 -2.65 1.63 -8.59
CA VAL A 10 -2.17 0.40 -9.24
C VAL A 10 -2.04 0.61 -10.76
N ALA A 11 -3.08 1.15 -11.39
CA ALA A 11 -3.07 1.44 -12.83
C ALA A 11 -1.95 2.42 -13.25
N ARG A 12 -1.58 3.36 -12.38
CA ARG A 12 -0.52 4.35 -12.64
C ARG A 12 0.90 3.82 -12.44
N ARG A 13 1.11 2.93 -11.46
CA ARG A 13 2.45 2.60 -10.96
C ARG A 13 2.93 1.19 -11.32
N PHE A 14 2.03 0.30 -11.70
CA PHE A 14 2.35 -1.07 -12.10
C PHE A 14 2.20 -1.22 -13.61
N THR A 15 2.97 -2.13 -14.21
CA THR A 15 2.81 -2.44 -15.63
C THR A 15 1.45 -3.08 -15.90
N ASP A 16 0.93 -2.98 -17.13
CA ASP A 16 -0.34 -3.58 -17.52
C ASP A 16 -0.40 -5.09 -17.20
N SER A 17 0.74 -5.78 -17.37
CA SER A 17 0.86 -7.21 -17.03
C SER A 17 0.83 -7.51 -15.53
N GLU A 18 1.13 -6.55 -14.67
CA GLU A 18 1.17 -6.71 -13.21
C GLU A 18 -0.09 -6.19 -12.50
N GLN A 19 -0.89 -5.34 -13.15
CA GLN A 19 -2.05 -4.70 -12.52
C GLN A 19 -3.06 -5.72 -11.98
N GLU A 20 -3.41 -6.73 -12.77
CA GLU A 20 -4.33 -7.79 -12.34
C GLU A 20 -3.79 -8.54 -11.11
N GLU A 21 -2.51 -8.89 -11.12
CA GLU A 21 -1.86 -9.55 -9.99
C GLU A 21 -1.83 -8.66 -8.74
N ALA A 22 -1.50 -7.39 -8.91
CA ALA A 22 -1.46 -6.42 -7.82
C ALA A 22 -2.84 -6.26 -7.15
N LEU A 23 -3.89 -6.14 -7.96
CA LEU A 23 -5.27 -6.07 -7.47
C LEU A 23 -5.69 -7.38 -6.79
N ALA A 24 -5.33 -8.54 -7.34
CA ALA A 24 -5.62 -9.83 -6.70
C ALA A 24 -4.93 -9.95 -5.32
N LEU A 25 -3.67 -9.54 -5.22
CA LEU A 25 -2.92 -9.53 -3.95
C LEU A 25 -3.56 -8.61 -2.90
N LEU A 26 -3.94 -7.40 -3.30
CA LEU A 26 -4.61 -6.43 -2.43
C LEU A 26 -5.99 -6.92 -2.01
N GLY A 27 -6.76 -7.53 -2.91
CA GLY A 27 -8.08 -8.08 -2.62
C GLY A 27 -8.07 -9.26 -1.64
N ALA A 28 -6.96 -10.00 -1.58
CA ALA A 28 -6.76 -11.14 -0.69
C ALA A 28 -5.92 -10.80 0.57
N ALA A 29 -5.60 -9.53 0.80
CA ALA A 29 -4.76 -9.10 1.91
C ALA A 29 -5.47 -9.29 3.26
N THR A 30 -4.77 -9.90 4.21
CA THR A 30 -5.23 -10.11 5.59
C THR A 30 -4.16 -9.66 6.56
N ILE A 31 -4.57 -9.33 7.80
CA ILE A 31 -3.63 -9.04 8.89
C ILE A 31 -3.38 -10.29 9.75
N HIS A 32 -2.58 -10.13 10.80
CA HIS A 32 -2.14 -11.19 11.71
C HIS A 32 -3.25 -12.05 12.35
N ASP A 33 -4.44 -11.49 12.56
CA ASP A 33 -5.60 -12.21 13.12
C ASP A 33 -6.46 -12.92 12.05
N GLY A 34 -6.08 -12.82 10.78
CA GLY A 34 -6.79 -13.40 9.64
C GLY A 34 -7.95 -12.54 9.10
N SER A 35 -8.27 -11.40 9.73
CA SER A 35 -9.24 -10.46 9.18
C SER A 35 -8.70 -9.75 7.93
N ALA A 36 -9.60 -9.29 7.08
CA ALA A 36 -9.25 -8.54 5.88
C ALA A 36 -8.55 -7.22 6.24
N ALA A 37 -7.52 -6.86 5.48
CA ALA A 37 -6.86 -5.56 5.65
C ALA A 37 -7.84 -4.42 5.34
N ASP A 38 -7.88 -3.41 6.20
CA ASP A 38 -8.70 -2.22 5.98
C ASP A 38 -8.15 -1.33 4.86
N GLU A 39 -8.90 -0.29 4.50
CA GLU A 39 -8.53 0.61 3.42
C GLU A 39 -7.18 1.31 3.64
N ARG A 40 -6.88 1.73 4.87
CA ARG A 40 -5.61 2.39 5.20
C ARG A 40 -4.45 1.44 4.99
N LEU A 41 -4.58 0.19 5.43
CA LEU A 41 -3.55 -0.82 5.26
C LEU A 41 -3.32 -1.18 3.78
N LEU A 42 -4.38 -1.25 2.97
CA LEU A 42 -4.26 -1.43 1.52
C LEU A 42 -3.52 -0.24 0.87
N ARG A 43 -3.85 0.99 1.25
CA ARG A 43 -3.15 2.21 0.79
C ARG A 43 -1.68 2.19 1.22
N CYS A 44 -1.38 1.83 2.46
CA CYS A 44 -0.01 1.73 2.97
C CYS A 44 0.80 0.69 2.18
N ALA A 45 0.24 -0.52 1.99
CA ALA A 45 0.92 -1.59 1.27
C ALA A 45 1.21 -1.21 -0.19
N VAL A 46 0.25 -0.61 -0.90
CA VAL A 46 0.44 -0.22 -2.30
C VAL A 46 1.43 0.95 -2.43
N VAL A 47 1.39 1.94 -1.54
CA VAL A 47 2.34 3.06 -1.57
C VAL A 47 3.76 2.60 -1.21
N ALA A 48 3.92 1.78 -0.17
CA ALA A 48 5.22 1.22 0.25
C ALA A 48 5.83 0.27 -0.80
N SER A 49 4.99 -0.30 -1.68
CA SER A 49 5.47 -1.11 -2.81
C SER A 49 6.21 -0.28 -3.87
N GLY A 50 5.93 1.02 -3.97
CA GLY A 50 6.49 1.90 -4.99
C GLY A 50 6.22 1.47 -6.43
N GLY A 51 5.16 0.69 -6.69
CA GLY A 51 4.85 0.15 -8.02
C GLY A 51 5.55 -1.18 -8.36
N SER A 52 6.29 -1.77 -7.42
CA SER A 52 6.96 -3.05 -7.63
C SER A 52 6.10 -4.21 -7.12
N ILE A 53 5.74 -5.16 -7.99
CA ILE A 53 4.97 -6.35 -7.59
C ILE A 53 5.70 -7.19 -6.53
N LYS A 54 7.02 -7.29 -6.63
CA LYS A 54 7.86 -7.99 -5.64
C LYS A 54 7.76 -7.31 -4.27
N ARG A 55 7.84 -5.97 -4.23
CA ARG A 55 7.68 -5.23 -2.97
C ARG A 55 6.25 -5.32 -2.45
N LEU A 56 5.24 -5.28 -3.32
CA LEU A 56 3.84 -5.44 -2.89
C LEU A 56 3.63 -6.78 -2.20
N ARG A 57 4.11 -7.89 -2.78
CA ARG A 57 4.07 -9.23 -2.15
C ARG A 57 4.76 -9.24 -0.79
N MET A 58 5.87 -8.54 -0.64
CA MET A 58 6.55 -8.37 0.64
C MET A 58 5.66 -7.64 1.63
N GLN A 59 5.06 -6.50 1.26
CA GLN A 59 4.14 -5.76 2.15
C GLN A 59 2.93 -6.60 2.56
N ILE A 60 2.32 -7.34 1.64
CA ILE A 60 1.19 -8.25 1.96
C ILE A 60 1.62 -9.34 2.95
N LYS A 61 2.86 -9.85 2.84
CA LYS A 61 3.40 -10.78 3.82
C LYS A 61 3.63 -10.09 5.17
N THR A 62 4.15 -8.86 5.18
CA THR A 62 4.38 -8.08 6.40
C THR A 62 3.06 -7.76 7.11
N LEU A 63 1.97 -7.44 6.40
CA LEU A 63 0.64 -7.24 7.01
C LEU A 63 0.20 -8.41 7.90
N LYS A 64 0.52 -9.65 7.49
CA LYS A 64 0.20 -10.87 8.24
C LYS A 64 1.06 -11.08 9.48
N HIS A 65 2.19 -10.39 9.58
CA HIS A 65 3.12 -10.51 10.71
C HIS A 65 3.03 -9.30 11.63
N ASP A 66 3.22 -8.10 11.09
CA ASP A 66 3.08 -6.83 11.79
C ASP A 66 2.59 -5.74 10.83
N PHE A 67 1.32 -5.37 10.92
CA PHE A 67 0.76 -4.33 10.07
C PHE A 67 1.33 -2.93 10.37
N ARG A 68 1.95 -2.72 11.54
CA ARG A 68 2.50 -1.43 11.94
C ARG A 68 3.73 -1.09 11.08
N ASP A 69 4.52 -2.08 10.70
CA ASP A 69 5.66 -1.88 9.80
C ASP A 69 5.20 -1.39 8.43
N VAL A 70 4.09 -1.93 7.92
CA VAL A 70 3.50 -1.49 6.65
C VAL A 70 2.99 -0.05 6.74
N ILE A 71 2.42 0.36 7.88
CA ILE A 71 2.05 1.76 8.13
C ILE A 71 3.30 2.65 8.13
N VAL A 72 4.38 2.23 8.79
CA VAL A 72 5.63 3.00 8.84
C VAL A 72 6.21 3.18 7.44
N GLU A 73 6.34 2.10 6.67
CA GLU A 73 6.85 2.18 5.29
C GLU A 73 5.94 2.98 4.35
N GLY A 74 4.62 2.96 4.61
CA GLY A 74 3.64 3.68 3.81
C GLY A 74 3.57 5.17 4.14
N GLU A 75 3.68 5.58 5.40
CA GLU A 75 3.37 6.95 5.85
C GLU A 75 4.59 7.77 6.29
N TYR A 76 5.73 7.13 6.58
CA TYR A 76 6.87 7.78 7.22
C TYR A 76 8.14 7.65 6.37
N ILE A 77 9.06 8.61 6.58
CA ILE A 77 10.44 8.52 6.09
C ILE A 77 11.41 8.86 7.23
N PRO A 78 12.62 8.27 7.22
CA PRO A 78 13.67 8.68 8.13
C PRO A 78 14.22 10.06 7.73
N ILE A 79 14.22 11.01 8.65
CA ILE A 79 14.91 12.30 8.54
C ILE A 79 15.88 12.40 9.72
N GLY A 80 17.16 12.19 9.45
CA GLY A 80 18.16 12.04 10.51
C GLY A 80 17.91 10.76 11.33
N LEU A 81 17.69 10.91 12.64
CA LEU A 81 17.40 9.81 13.57
C LEU A 81 15.90 9.67 13.87
N GLU A 82 15.04 10.47 13.24
CA GLU A 82 13.60 10.51 13.52
C GLU A 82 12.78 9.98 12.34
N LEU A 83 11.66 9.32 12.66
CA LEU A 83 10.63 8.98 11.67
C LEU A 83 9.64 10.13 11.55
N VAL A 84 9.59 10.76 10.38
CA VAL A 84 8.69 11.87 10.09
C VAL A 84 7.56 11.37 9.21
N ARG A 85 6.31 11.61 9.65
CA ARG A 85 5.12 11.29 8.87
C ARG A 85 5.00 12.27 7.72
N ILE A 86 5.03 11.79 6.48
CA ILE A 86 4.97 12.62 5.27
C ILE A 86 3.65 12.51 4.52
N ARG A 87 2.75 11.62 4.94
CA ARG A 87 1.41 11.46 4.39
C ARG A 87 0.46 10.80 5.37
N ASN A 88 -0.85 11.01 5.20
CA ASN A 88 -1.90 10.38 5.98
C ASN A 88 -2.69 9.42 5.07
N LEU A 89 -2.44 8.11 5.16
CA LEU A 89 -3.10 7.13 4.31
C LEU A 89 -4.39 6.58 4.92
N SER A 90 -4.86 7.17 6.02
CA SER A 90 -6.29 7.10 6.35
C SER A 90 -7.14 7.82 5.29
N GLU A 91 -6.56 8.82 4.60
CA GLU A 91 -7.18 9.53 3.49
C GLU A 91 -6.86 8.86 2.15
N PRO A 92 -7.71 9.04 1.12
CA PRO A 92 -7.45 8.54 -0.23
C PRO A 92 -6.11 9.02 -0.80
N ILE A 93 -5.47 8.18 -1.61
CA ILE A 93 -4.27 8.56 -2.35
C ILE A 93 -4.69 9.58 -3.43
N PRO A 94 -4.08 10.77 -3.48
CA PRO A 94 -4.41 11.74 -4.51
C PRO A 94 -4.11 11.18 -5.91
N ASP A 95 -5.01 11.46 -6.84
CA ASP A 95 -4.68 11.35 -8.25
C ASP A 95 -3.69 12.45 -8.59
N ASP A 96 -2.57 12.07 -9.22
CA ASP A 96 -1.58 13.02 -9.71
C ASP A 96 -2.25 13.75 -10.89
N ASN A 97 -3.11 14.73 -10.60
CA ASN A 97 -3.55 15.69 -11.59
C ASN A 97 -2.27 16.42 -12.02
N THR A 98 -1.82 16.11 -13.22
CA THR A 98 -0.75 16.83 -13.89
C THR A 98 -1.29 18.23 -14.16
N ASP A 99 -0.82 19.21 -13.38
CA ASP A 99 -0.70 20.60 -13.82
C ASP A 99 0.65 20.79 -14.52
#